data_AF-A0A0M8TMR5-F1
#
_entry.id   AF-A0A0M8TMR5-F1
#
_cell.length_a   1.000
_cell.length_b   1.000
_cell.length_c   1.000
_cell.angle_alpha   90.00
_cell.angle_beta   90.00
_cell.angle_gamma   90.00
#
_symmetry.space_group_name_H-M   'P 1'
#
loop_
_entity.id
_entity.type
_entity.pdbx_description
1 polymer ?
#
loop_
_entity_poly.entity_id
_entity_poly.type
_entity_poly.pdbx_seq_one_letter_code
_entity_poly.pdbx_strand_id
1 'polypeptide(L)'
;VRRRVPVRSTVLLGLPPRGGNRLFRKGRGPADMRFRGRTVYEDMRRMQAVVRDTGLDSTVLRPGGLFHTDTVSDYRVGTARLPGRYTQRVGLACDLVRQA
;
A
#
# COMPACT_ATOMS: atom_id res chain seq x y z
N VAL A 1 -12.60 16.60 -13.50
CA VAL A 1 -12.30 15.45 -12.61
C VAL A 1 -12.10 15.99 -11.21
N ARG A 2 -12.94 15.62 -10.22
CA ARG A 2 -12.99 16.33 -8.92
C ARG A 2 -12.11 15.73 -7.79
N ARG A 3 -11.63 14.48 -7.90
CA ARG A 3 -10.76 13.86 -6.88
C ARG A 3 -9.87 12.78 -7.49
N ARG A 4 -8.63 12.64 -6.99
CA ARG A 4 -7.68 11.58 -7.42
C ARG A 4 -7.32 10.66 -6.26
N VAL A 5 -7.34 9.35 -6.48
CA VAL A 5 -7.03 8.35 -5.43
C VAL A 5 -5.81 7.50 -5.82
N PRO A 6 -4.58 8.02 -5.64
CA PRO A 6 -3.37 7.25 -5.91
C PRO A 6 -3.16 6.12 -4.87
N VAL A 7 -2.83 4.92 -5.35
CA VAL A 7 -2.51 3.75 -4.53
C VAL A 7 -1.00 3.62 -4.33
N ARG A 8 -0.58 3.30 -3.09
CA ARG A 8 0.82 3.12 -2.68
C ARG A 8 1.02 1.89 -1.82
N SER A 9 2.27 1.50 -1.62
CA SER A 9 2.61 0.44 -0.67
C SER A 9 2.93 0.98 0.73
N THR A 10 2.50 0.26 1.78
CA THR A 10 2.96 0.47 3.17
C THR A 10 4.47 0.26 3.32
N VAL A 11 5.14 -0.48 2.43
CA VAL A 11 6.60 -0.69 2.46
C VAL A 11 7.37 0.65 2.39
N LEU A 12 6.80 1.67 1.74
CA LEU A 12 7.39 3.01 1.66
C LEU A 12 7.38 3.76 3.01
N LEU A 13 6.68 3.28 4.03
CA LEU A 13 6.72 3.87 5.38
C LEU A 13 8.07 3.66 6.07
N GLY A 14 8.88 2.68 5.66
CA GLY A 14 10.14 2.34 6.35
C GLY A 14 9.95 1.82 7.79
N LEU A 15 8.70 1.73 8.27
CA LEU A 15 8.39 1.27 9.60
C LEU A 15 8.32 -0.27 9.63
N PRO A 16 8.99 -0.95 10.58
CA PRO A 16 8.86 -2.40 10.74
C PRO A 16 7.39 -2.74 11.06
N PRO A 17 6.78 -3.78 10.45
CA PRO A 17 5.42 -4.17 10.78
C PRO A 17 5.32 -4.42 12.29
N ARG A 18 4.44 -3.67 12.97
CA ARG A 18 4.17 -3.89 14.40
C ARG A 18 3.44 -5.25 14.52
N GLY A 19 4.09 -6.22 15.17
CA GLY A 19 3.59 -7.59 15.35
C GLY A 19 4.13 -8.65 14.37
N GLY A 20 5.43 -8.63 14.04
CA GLY A 20 6.12 -9.56 13.12
C GLY A 20 6.79 -10.77 13.79
N ASN A 21 6.47 -12.01 13.42
CA ASN A 21 7.21 -13.22 13.80
C ASN A 21 8.49 -13.41 12.94
N ARG A 22 9.56 -13.95 13.55
CA ARG A 22 10.94 -14.09 13.03
C ARG A 22 11.05 -14.85 11.68
N LEU A 23 10.01 -15.57 11.26
CA LEU A 23 9.96 -16.38 10.04
C LEU A 23 9.95 -15.58 8.72
N PHE A 24 9.46 -14.34 8.71
CA PHE A 24 9.43 -13.55 7.46
C PHE A 24 10.75 -12.89 7.08
N ARG A 25 11.80 -12.99 7.92
CA ARG A 25 13.17 -12.67 7.50
C ARG A 25 13.72 -13.68 6.48
N LYS A 26 13.09 -14.85 6.33
CA LYS A 26 13.64 -15.99 5.58
C LYS A 26 12.84 -16.45 4.34
N GLY A 27 11.59 -16.00 4.13
CA GLY A 27 10.67 -16.65 3.17
C GLY A 27 10.52 -16.03 1.78
N ARG A 28 11.04 -14.84 1.51
CA ARG A 28 11.19 -14.29 0.16
C ARG A 28 12.60 -13.77 0.06
N GLY A 29 13.42 -14.37 -0.80
CA GLY A 29 14.84 -14.06 -0.88
C GLY A 29 15.05 -12.53 -0.92
N PRO A 30 15.99 -11.97 -0.13
CA PRO A 30 16.27 -10.53 -0.15
C PRO A 30 16.57 -10.00 -1.55
N ALA A 31 16.98 -10.86 -2.49
CA ALA A 31 17.24 -10.54 -3.89
C ALA A 31 16.01 -10.05 -4.67
N ASP A 32 14.82 -10.66 -4.50
CA ASP A 32 13.65 -10.32 -5.31
C ASP A 32 13.07 -8.94 -4.95
N MET A 33 13.13 -8.61 -3.66
CA MET A 33 12.76 -7.29 -3.14
C MET A 33 13.83 -6.22 -3.44
N ARG A 34 15.11 -6.61 -3.55
CA ARG A 34 16.24 -5.73 -3.88
C ARG A 34 16.33 -5.36 -5.37
N PHE A 35 16.01 -6.29 -6.28
CA PHE A 35 16.13 -6.05 -7.73
C PHE A 35 14.81 -5.59 -8.37
N ARG A 36 13.68 -6.27 -8.13
CA ARG A 36 12.38 -5.89 -8.73
C ARG A 36 11.58 -4.89 -7.90
N GLY A 37 11.80 -4.87 -6.59
CA GLY A 37 11.12 -3.92 -5.71
C GLY A 37 11.66 -2.50 -5.84
N ARG A 38 12.97 -2.32 -5.98
CA ARG A 38 13.61 -1.00 -5.88
C ARG A 38 13.09 -0.01 -6.94
N THR A 39 13.07 -0.40 -8.21
CA THR A 39 12.58 0.45 -9.30
C THR A 39 11.10 0.78 -9.12
N VAL A 40 10.26 -0.21 -8.82
CA VAL A 40 8.83 -0.02 -8.57
C VAL A 40 8.57 0.93 -7.38
N TYR A 41 9.32 0.77 -6.28
CA TYR A 41 9.17 1.63 -5.11
C TYR A 41 9.68 3.06 -5.36
N GLU A 42 10.76 3.23 -6.14
CA GLU A 42 11.25 4.54 -6.57
C GLU A 42 10.25 5.23 -7.50
N ASP A 43 9.67 4.51 -8.47
CA ASP A 43 8.64 5.05 -9.36
C ASP A 43 7.40 5.46 -8.57
N MET A 44 6.98 4.66 -7.59
CA MET A 44 5.90 5.05 -6.67
C MET A 44 6.24 6.31 -5.87
N ARG A 45 7.50 6.49 -5.42
CA ARG A 45 7.95 7.73 -4.73
C ARG A 45 7.90 8.92 -5.68
N ARG A 46 8.42 8.80 -6.90
CA ARG A 46 8.39 9.86 -7.93
C ARG A 46 6.97 10.26 -8.28
N MET A 47 6.09 9.29 -8.51
CA MET A 47 4.65 9.54 -8.71
C MET A 47 4.04 10.31 -7.54
N GLN A 48 4.55 10.18 -6.30
CA GLN A 48 4.03 10.97 -5.17
C GLN A 48 4.34 12.43 -5.29
N ALA A 49 5.60 12.70 -5.61
CA ALA A 49 6.09 14.06 -5.68
C ALA A 49 5.26 14.79 -6.73
N VAL A 50 5.10 14.19 -7.92
CA VAL A 50 4.28 14.73 -9.00
C VAL A 50 2.82 14.96 -8.55
N VAL A 51 2.15 13.94 -7.98
CA VAL A 51 0.73 14.10 -7.59
C VAL A 51 0.56 15.14 -6.47
N ARG A 52 1.49 15.21 -5.50
CA ARG A 52 1.46 16.23 -4.45
C ARG A 52 1.66 17.64 -5.02
N ASP A 53 2.54 17.78 -5.99
CA ASP A 53 2.86 19.06 -6.64
C ASP A 53 1.70 19.61 -7.48
N THR A 54 0.79 18.74 -7.96
CA THR A 54 -0.37 19.19 -8.74
C THR A 54 -1.40 20.01 -7.96
N GLY A 55 -1.32 20.09 -6.63
CA GLY A 55 -2.28 20.81 -5.79
C GLY A 55 -3.70 20.23 -5.81
N LEU A 56 -3.91 19.06 -6.41
CA LEU A 56 -5.21 18.41 -6.51
C LEU A 56 -5.61 17.75 -5.18
N ASP A 57 -6.90 17.84 -4.87
CA ASP A 57 -7.51 17.06 -3.79
C ASP A 57 -7.31 15.57 -4.06
N SER A 58 -6.39 14.97 -3.29
CA SER A 58 -6.00 13.59 -3.46
C SER A 58 -5.96 12.84 -2.15
N THR A 59 -6.43 11.60 -2.19
CA THR A 59 -6.39 10.67 -1.05
C THR A 59 -5.46 9.52 -1.39
N VAL A 60 -4.36 9.42 -0.65
CA VAL A 60 -3.31 8.44 -0.90
C VAL A 60 -3.58 7.18 -0.07
N LEU A 61 -4.01 6.10 -0.71
CA LEU A 61 -4.21 4.81 -0.05
C LEU A 61 -2.90 4.02 0.05
N ARG A 62 -2.66 3.36 1.18
CA ARG A 62 -1.42 2.62 1.46
C ARG A 62 -1.72 1.20 1.94
N PRO A 63 -2.09 0.25 1.06
CA PRO A 63 -2.26 -1.16 1.40
C PRO A 63 -0.99 -1.87 1.88
N GLY A 64 -1.21 -2.95 2.64
CA GLY A 64 -0.21 -3.98 2.96
C GLY A 64 0.09 -4.89 1.77
N GLY A 65 0.63 -6.08 2.03
CA GLY A 65 0.76 -7.11 1.01
C GLY A 65 -0.60 -7.46 0.41
N LEU A 66 -0.74 -7.36 -0.91
CA LEU A 66 -2.02 -7.68 -1.56
C LEU A 66 -2.20 -9.19 -1.65
N PHE A 67 -3.41 -9.65 -1.33
CA PHE A 67 -3.86 -11.01 -1.59
C PHE A 67 -5.25 -11.00 -2.19
N HIS A 68 -5.62 -12.12 -2.82
CA HIS A 68 -6.89 -12.27 -3.51
C HIS A 68 -7.85 -13.13 -2.69
N THR A 69 -9.14 -12.81 -2.81
CA THR A 69 -10.29 -13.53 -2.26
C THR A 69 -11.53 -12.98 -2.95
N ASP A 70 -12.59 -13.80 -3.00
CA ASP A 70 -13.87 -13.45 -3.61
C ASP A 70 -14.82 -12.70 -2.66
N THR A 71 -14.47 -12.63 -1.36
CA THR A 71 -15.33 -12.03 -0.33
C THR A 71 -14.68 -10.82 0.33
N VAL A 72 -15.49 -9.81 0.62
CA VAL A 72 -15.04 -8.62 1.36
C VAL A 72 -15.00 -8.95 2.85
N SER A 73 -13.84 -8.75 3.48
CA SER A 73 -13.70 -8.80 4.95
C SER A 73 -14.11 -7.49 5.61
N ASP A 74 -14.29 -7.53 6.93
CA ASP A 74 -14.37 -6.35 7.79
C ASP A 74 -13.01 -5.64 7.89
N TYR A 75 -12.64 -4.94 6.82
CA TYR A 75 -11.40 -4.19 6.73
C TYR A 75 -11.50 -2.84 7.45
N ARG A 76 -10.34 -2.31 7.86
CA ARG A 76 -10.24 -1.01 8.52
C ARG A 76 -9.40 -0.05 7.67
N VAL A 77 -9.76 1.23 7.71
CA VAL A 77 -9.02 2.33 7.07
C VAL A 77 -8.66 3.35 8.14
N GLY A 78 -7.46 3.90 8.06
CA GLY A 78 -6.96 4.88 9.02
C GLY A 78 -5.81 5.68 8.45
N THR A 79 -5.62 6.89 8.97
CA THR A 79 -4.51 7.78 8.61
C THR A 79 -3.19 7.33 9.23
N ALA A 80 -3.26 6.72 10.41
CA ALA A 80 -2.14 6.04 11.05
C ALA A 80 -1.94 4.64 10.46
N ARG A 81 -0.71 4.12 10.57
CA ARG A 81 -0.42 2.75 10.15
C ARG A 81 -1.16 1.74 11.02
N LEU A 82 -2.09 1.02 10.40
CA LEU A 82 -2.87 -0.02 11.06
C LEU A 82 -2.02 -1.30 11.32
N PRO A 83 -2.31 -2.05 12.40
CA PRO A 83 -1.75 -3.37 12.61
C PRO A 83 -2.32 -4.33 11.57
N GLY A 84 -1.55 -4.64 10.54
CA GLY A 84 -2.01 -5.49 9.45
C GLY A 84 -0.91 -5.67 8.41
N ARG A 85 -0.67 -6.92 8.01
CA ARG A 85 0.38 -7.24 7.03
C ARG A 85 -0.17 -7.34 5.61
N TYR A 86 -1.46 -7.63 5.47
CA TYR A 86 -2.09 -7.94 4.21
C TYR A 86 -3.36 -7.10 4.00
N THR A 87 -3.68 -6.85 2.74
CA THR A 87 -4.90 -6.16 2.31
C THR A 87 -5.54 -6.97 1.20
N GLN A 88 -6.84 -7.25 1.32
CA GLN A 88 -7.59 -7.92 0.27
C GLN A 88 -7.72 -6.99 -0.95
N ARG A 89 -7.51 -7.52 -2.16
CA ARG A 89 -7.73 -6.77 -3.40
C ARG A 89 -9.16 -6.25 -3.50
N VAL A 90 -10.15 -7.07 -3.13
CA VAL A 90 -11.57 -6.67 -3.15
C VAL A 90 -11.88 -5.58 -2.12
N GLY A 91 -11.34 -5.68 -0.90
CA GLY A 91 -11.47 -4.62 0.11
C GLY A 91 -10.81 -3.30 -0.32
N LEU A 92 -9.64 -3.36 -0.97
CA LEU A 92 -8.99 -2.17 -1.55
C LEU A 92 -9.82 -1.56 -2.67
N ALA A 93 -10.42 -2.37 -3.54
CA ALA A 93 -11.31 -1.88 -4.60
C ALA A 93 -12.55 -1.19 -4.01
N CYS A 94 -13.16 -1.76 -2.97
CA CYS A 94 -14.26 -1.13 -2.26
C CYS A 94 -13.86 0.21 -1.64
N ASP A 95 -12.64 0.35 -1.11
CA ASP A 95 -12.17 1.62 -0.57
C ASP A 95 -11.86 2.65 -1.67
N LEU A 96 -11.30 2.22 -2.81
CA LEU A 96 -11.06 3.09 -3.96
C LEU A 96 -12.35 3.72 -4.48
N VAL A 97 -13.43 2.94 -4.57
CA VAL A 97 -14.75 3.45 -4.98
C VAL A 97 -15.32 4.43 -3.97
N ARG A 98 -15.11 4.21 -2.66
CA ARG A 98 -15.57 5.15 -1.61
C ARG A 98 -14.82 6.48 -1.60
N GLN A 99 -13.59 6.51 -2.10
CA GLN A 99 -12.72 7.69 -2.07
C GLN A 99 -12.75 8.51 -3.38
N ALA A 100 -13.33 7.96 -4.45
CA ALA A 100 -13.50 8.63 -5.74
C ALA A 100 -14.57 9.73 -5.66
#